data_AF-A0A1V5IZS2-F1
#
_entry.id   AF-A0A1V5IZS2-F1
#
_cell.length_a   1.000
_cell.length_b   1.000
_cell.length_c   1.000
_cell.angle_alpha   90.00
_cell.angle_beta   90.00
_cell.angle_gamma   90.00
#
_symmetry.space_group_name_H-M   'P 1'
#
loop_
_entity.id
_entity.type
_entity.pdbx_description
1 polymer ?
#
loop_
_entity_poly.entity_id
_entity_poly.type
_entity_poly.pdbx_seq_one_letter_code
_entity_poly.pdbx_strand_id
1 'polypeptide(L)'
;MNMKKTIMMIIIGLMLIAVAVTALQAQTLPVDSRKEVMQFHRSWEALRFAAPGDTTWRRITLPANTVEVLILPVTGAIGVRPDSTYANNKYFDITAGVPIKLPAYKQTKFYIRRTAAATASVANILFLKM
;
A
#
# COMPACT_ATOMS: atom_id res chain seq x y z
N MET A 1 -1.02 -40.44 44.54
CA MET A 1 -1.53 -40.14 43.18
C MET A 1 -0.66 -40.88 42.17
N ASN A 2 -1.23 -41.75 41.32
CA ASN A 2 -0.45 -42.58 40.39
C ASN A 2 0.35 -41.71 39.41
N MET A 3 1.64 -41.98 39.22
CA MET A 3 2.56 -41.19 38.38
C MET A 3 2.02 -40.91 36.96
N LYS A 4 1.28 -41.87 36.39
CA LYS A 4 0.57 -41.71 35.10
C LYS A 4 -0.49 -40.60 35.12
N LYS A 5 -1.24 -40.44 36.22
CA LYS A 5 -2.25 -39.39 36.39
C LYS A 5 -1.60 -38.01 36.51
N THR A 6 -0.46 -37.92 37.19
CA THR A 6 0.30 -36.66 37.33
C THR A 6 0.83 -36.19 35.97
N ILE A 7 1.44 -37.08 35.19
CA ILE A 7 1.95 -36.77 33.85
C ILE A 7 0.81 -36.32 32.93
N MET A 8 -0.34 -37.00 32.98
CA MET A 8 -1.50 -36.64 32.17
C MET A 8 -2.05 -35.24 32.51
N MET A 9 -2.08 -34.86 33.80
CA MET A 9 -2.49 -33.51 34.20
C MET A 9 -1.52 -32.43 33.72
N ILE A 10 -0.21 -32.69 33.72
CA ILE A 10 0.80 -31.75 33.22
C ILE A 10 0.60 -31.49 31.72
N ILE A 11 0.37 -32.55 30.94
CA ILE A 11 0.13 -32.43 29.48
C ILE A 11 -1.13 -31.62 29.20
N ILE A 12 -2.23 -31.90 29.91
CA ILE A 12 -3.49 -31.18 29.76
C ILE A 12 -3.32 -29.70 30.14
N GLY A 13 -2.60 -29.42 31.23
CA GLY A 13 -2.30 -28.05 31.65
C GLY A 13 -1.50 -27.28 30.60
N LEU A 14 -0.48 -27.90 30.00
CA LEU A 14 0.31 -27.29 28.93
C LEU A 14 -0.51 -27.02 27.67
N MET A 15 -1.41 -27.93 27.28
CA MET A 15 -2.31 -27.71 26.15
C MET A 15 -3.28 -26.55 26.40
N LEU A 16 -3.84 -26.44 27.61
CA LEU A 16 -4.71 -25.33 27.99
C LEU A 16 -3.99 -23.98 27.94
N ILE A 17 -2.74 -23.93 28.41
CA ILE A 17 -1.91 -22.72 28.33
C ILE A 17 -1.62 -22.37 26.87
N ALA A 18 -1.28 -23.35 26.02
CA ALA A 18 -1.03 -23.12 24.61
C ALA A 18 -2.27 -22.53 23.89
N VAL A 19 -3.47 -23.04 24.18
CA VAL A 19 -4.74 -22.51 23.64
C VAL A 19 -5.03 -21.09 24.16
N ALA A 20 -4.75 -20.83 25.44
CA ALA A 20 -4.94 -19.50 26.01
C ALA A 20 -4.00 -18.46 25.36
N VAL A 21 -2.75 -18.83 25.09
CA VAL A 21 -1.77 -17.94 24.44
C VAL A 21 -2.18 -17.63 22.99
N THR A 22 -2.64 -18.61 22.22
CA THR A 22 -3.09 -18.37 20.84
C THR A 22 -4.37 -17.54 20.78
N ALA A 23 -5.31 -17.74 21.71
CA ALA A 23 -6.51 -16.91 21.84
C ALA A 23 -6.17 -15.46 22.23
N LEU A 24 -5.20 -15.26 23.14
CA LEU A 24 -4.76 -13.94 23.54
C LEU A 24 -4.07 -13.19 22.38
N GLN A 25 -3.23 -13.88 21.60
CA GLN A 25 -2.61 -13.28 20.40
C GLN A 25 -3.67 -12.83 19.38
N ALA A 26 -4.74 -13.60 19.18
CA ALA A 26 -5.83 -13.25 18.28
C ALA A 26 -6.63 -12.00 18.75
N GLN A 27 -6.69 -11.74 20.06
CA GLN A 27 -7.37 -10.57 20.63
C GLN A 27 -6.54 -9.29 20.63
N THR A 28 -5.21 -9.38 20.48
CA THR A 28 -4.30 -8.21 20.60
C THR A 28 -4.15 -7.38 19.32
N LEU A 29 -4.87 -7.71 18.24
CA LEU A 29 -4.88 -6.88 17.04
C LEU A 29 -6.04 -5.89 17.14
N PRO A 30 -5.77 -4.57 17.28
CA PRO A 30 -6.83 -3.58 17.18
C PRO A 30 -7.60 -3.75 15.88
N VAL A 31 -8.92 -3.72 15.98
CA VAL A 31 -9.84 -3.80 14.85
C VAL A 31 -10.30 -2.39 14.50
N ASP A 32 -10.44 -2.11 13.19
CA ASP A 32 -11.02 -0.85 12.73
C ASP A 32 -12.51 -0.78 13.13
N SER A 33 -13.11 0.40 13.05
CA SER A 33 -14.55 0.69 13.14
C SER A 33 -15.44 -0.26 12.32
N ARG A 34 -14.88 -0.94 11.32
CA ARG A 34 -15.54 -1.94 10.47
C ARG A 34 -15.33 -3.40 10.93
N LYS A 35 -14.71 -3.62 12.09
CA LYS A 35 -14.31 -4.94 12.64
C LYS A 35 -13.32 -5.73 11.77
N GLU A 36 -12.67 -5.06 10.84
CA GLU A 36 -11.57 -5.63 10.06
C GLU A 36 -10.28 -5.55 10.88
N VAL A 37 -9.47 -6.61 10.82
CA VAL A 37 -8.16 -6.67 11.50
C VAL A 37 -7.30 -5.54 10.97
N MET A 38 -6.90 -4.58 11.82
CA MET A 38 -5.94 -3.56 11.39
C MET A 38 -4.60 -4.26 11.20
N GLN A 39 -4.18 -4.42 9.95
CA GLN A 39 -2.80 -4.77 9.65
C GLN A 39 -1.94 -3.54 9.99
N PHE A 40 -1.17 -3.63 11.06
CA PHE A 40 -0.24 -2.57 11.48
C PHE A 40 1.05 -2.56 10.64
N HIS A 41 1.21 -3.52 9.74
CA HIS A 41 2.40 -3.65 8.90
C HIS A 41 2.28 -2.73 7.69
N ARG A 42 2.76 -1.49 7.85
CA ARG A 42 2.98 -0.59 6.73
C ARG A 42 4.01 -1.20 5.78
N SER A 43 3.55 -1.69 4.64
CA SER A 43 4.42 -2.21 3.58
C SER A 43 4.49 -1.22 2.44
N TRP A 44 5.66 -1.15 1.79
CA TRP A 44 5.86 -0.34 0.60
C TRP A 44 5.99 -1.26 -0.59
N GLU A 45 5.16 -1.03 -1.61
CA GLU A 45 5.29 -1.65 -2.92
C GLU A 45 5.86 -0.62 -3.90
N ALA A 46 6.86 -0.98 -4.68
CA ALA A 46 7.55 -0.06 -5.60
C ALA A 46 7.31 -0.44 -7.05
N LEU A 47 6.96 0.54 -7.88
CA LEU A 47 6.83 0.42 -9.32
C LEU A 47 7.70 1.46 -10.01
N ARG A 48 8.66 0.99 -10.81
CA ARG A 48 9.41 1.85 -11.72
C ARG A 48 8.62 1.99 -13.02
N PHE A 49 8.22 3.20 -13.34
CA PHE A 49 7.39 3.49 -14.50
C PHE A 49 8.11 4.44 -15.46
N ALA A 50 8.25 4.02 -16.72
CA ALA A 50 8.73 4.88 -17.80
C ALA A 50 7.52 5.39 -18.60
N ALA A 51 7.35 6.71 -18.65
CA ALA A 51 6.25 7.30 -19.40
C ALA A 51 6.54 7.22 -20.91
N PRO A 52 5.71 6.52 -21.71
CA PRO A 52 6.05 6.19 -23.11
C PRO A 52 5.88 7.36 -24.08
N GLY A 53 5.14 8.40 -23.71
CA GLY A 53 4.88 9.56 -24.57
C GLY A 53 4.25 10.73 -23.82
N ASP A 54 4.30 11.90 -24.45
CA ASP A 54 3.85 13.21 -23.96
C ASP A 54 2.37 13.49 -24.27
N THR A 55 1.83 12.84 -25.29
CA THR A 55 0.42 12.94 -25.70
C THR A 55 -0.47 11.87 -25.06
N THR A 56 0.11 10.76 -24.60
CA THR A 56 -0.65 9.59 -24.14
C THR A 56 -0.61 9.45 -22.63
N TRP A 57 -1.78 9.52 -21.99
CA TRP A 57 -1.94 9.20 -20.59
C TRP A 57 -1.97 7.69 -20.37
N ARG A 58 -1.14 7.21 -19.43
CA ARG A 58 -1.11 5.80 -19.02
C ARG A 58 -1.76 5.63 -17.67
N ARG A 59 -2.70 4.70 -17.61
CA ARG A 59 -3.41 4.31 -16.39
C ARG A 59 -2.49 3.47 -15.51
N ILE A 60 -2.36 3.86 -14.24
CA ILE A 60 -1.77 3.06 -13.18
C ILE A 60 -2.88 2.69 -12.20
N THR A 61 -3.08 1.39 -11.98
CA THR A 61 -4.04 0.87 -11.01
C THR A 61 -3.40 0.89 -9.63
N LEU A 62 -4.09 1.38 -8.62
CA LEU A 62 -3.60 1.28 -7.24
C LEU A 62 -3.76 -0.16 -6.75
N PRO A 63 -2.73 -0.75 -6.11
CA PRO A 63 -2.88 -1.99 -5.37
C PRO A 63 -3.96 -1.89 -4.28
N ALA A 64 -4.60 -3.01 -3.95
CA ALA A 64 -5.55 -3.07 -2.84
C ALA A 64 -4.90 -2.60 -1.52
N ASN A 65 -5.70 -1.96 -0.66
CA ASN A 65 -5.28 -1.41 0.64
C ASN A 65 -4.19 -0.32 0.57
N THR A 66 -4.03 0.34 -0.57
CA THR A 66 -3.12 1.50 -0.67
C THR A 66 -3.72 2.72 0.03
N VAL A 67 -2.95 3.33 0.92
CA VAL A 67 -3.33 4.52 1.71
C VAL A 67 -2.75 5.79 1.11
N GLU A 68 -1.50 5.71 0.66
CA GLU A 68 -0.75 6.84 0.12
C GLU A 68 0.08 6.37 -1.07
N VAL A 69 0.18 7.23 -2.09
CA VAL A 69 1.07 7.02 -3.22
C VAL A 69 2.11 8.13 -3.22
N LEU A 70 3.39 7.76 -3.18
CA LEU A 70 4.49 8.68 -3.41
C LEU A 70 4.96 8.53 -4.85
N ILE A 71 5.04 9.63 -5.60
CA ILE A 71 5.60 9.64 -6.94
C ILE A 71 6.87 10.47 -6.94
N LEU A 72 7.97 9.86 -7.33
CA LEU A 72 9.27 10.49 -7.48
C LEU A 72 9.73 10.39 -8.94
N PRO A 73 9.66 11.47 -9.73
CA PRO A 73 10.26 11.50 -11.06
C PRO A 73 11.79 11.49 -10.91
N VAL A 74 12.45 10.48 -11.47
CA VAL A 74 13.91 10.30 -11.43
C VAL A 74 14.57 11.01 -12.60
N THR A 75 13.98 10.90 -13.78
CA THR A 75 14.47 11.56 -15.00
C THR A 75 13.33 12.32 -15.63
N GLY A 76 13.59 13.55 -16.08
CA GLY A 76 12.59 14.41 -16.71
C GLY A 76 11.39 14.75 -15.81
N ALA A 77 10.56 15.66 -16.28
CA ALA A 77 9.30 15.96 -15.62
C ALA A 77 8.20 14.97 -16.08
N ILE A 78 7.23 14.72 -15.20
CA ILE A 78 6.07 13.85 -15.47
C ILE A 78 4.78 14.58 -15.09
N GLY A 79 3.73 14.38 -15.89
CA GLY A 79 2.40 14.89 -15.59
C GLY A 79 1.60 13.81 -14.90
N VAL A 80 0.91 14.15 -13.82
CA VAL A 80 0.04 13.21 -13.10
C VAL A 80 -1.40 13.72 -13.10
N ARG A 81 -2.36 12.79 -13.12
CA ARG A 81 -3.78 13.10 -13.08
C ARG A 81 -4.54 12.08 -12.20
N PRO A 82 -5.42 12.54 -11.29
CA PRO A 82 -6.33 11.67 -10.57
C PRO A 82 -7.49 11.18 -11.45
N ASP A 83 -8.05 10.03 -11.10
CA ASP A 83 -9.26 9.49 -11.71
C ASP A 83 -10.51 10.23 -11.24
N SER A 84 -10.79 11.38 -11.85
CA SER A 84 -12.06 12.06 -11.71
C SER A 84 -12.69 12.26 -13.09
N THR A 85 -13.92 11.79 -13.23
CA THR A 85 -14.80 11.94 -14.39
C THR A 85 -15.38 13.35 -14.53
N TYR A 86 -15.27 14.20 -13.50
CA TYR A 86 -16.04 15.45 -13.40
C TYR A 86 -15.24 16.75 -13.51
N ALA A 87 -13.95 16.72 -13.87
CA ALA A 87 -13.25 17.96 -14.13
C ALA A 87 -12.19 17.82 -15.22
N ASN A 88 -12.00 18.93 -15.93
CA ASN A 88 -11.02 19.14 -16.98
C ASN A 88 -9.61 19.16 -16.35
N ASN A 89 -9.02 17.97 -16.15
CA ASN A 89 -8.04 17.75 -15.08
C ASN A 89 -6.61 17.52 -15.58
N LYS A 90 -5.88 18.59 -15.93
CA LYS A 90 -4.41 18.57 -15.88
C LYS A 90 -4.01 19.01 -14.46
N TYR A 91 -3.44 18.12 -13.64
CA TYR A 91 -3.12 18.44 -12.24
C TYR A 91 -1.64 18.22 -11.93
N PHE A 92 -0.79 19.17 -12.31
CA PHE A 92 0.62 19.26 -11.93
C PHE A 92 1.60 18.45 -12.79
N ASP A 93 2.57 19.19 -13.32
CA ASP A 93 3.79 18.68 -13.91
C ASP A 93 4.82 18.65 -12.77
N ILE A 94 5.31 17.46 -12.43
CA ILE A 94 6.26 17.24 -11.34
C ILE A 94 7.66 17.26 -11.93
N THR A 95 8.51 18.16 -11.47
CA THR A 95 9.91 18.26 -11.89
C THR A 95 10.72 17.06 -11.38
N ALA A 96 11.75 16.65 -12.14
CA ALA A 96 12.69 15.63 -11.71
C ALA A 96 13.27 15.92 -10.32
N GLY A 97 13.34 14.90 -9.47
CA GLY A 97 13.88 14.97 -8.12
C GLY A 97 12.91 15.49 -7.05
N VAL A 98 11.70 15.94 -7.43
CA VAL A 98 10.71 16.43 -6.46
C VAL A 98 9.67 15.33 -6.17
N PRO A 99 9.67 14.73 -4.96
CA PRO A 99 8.64 13.77 -4.60
C PRO A 99 7.31 14.47 -4.34
N ILE A 100 6.22 13.89 -4.83
CA ILE A 100 4.85 14.32 -4.48
C ILE A 100 4.10 13.19 -3.81
N LYS A 101 3.27 13.56 -2.84
CA LYS A 101 2.35 12.66 -2.13
C LYS A 101 0.96 12.81 -2.70
N LEU A 102 0.35 11.70 -3.06
CA LEU A 102 -1.03 11.64 -3.52
C LEU A 102 -1.85 10.80 -2.53
N PRO A 103 -2.94 11.36 -1.97
CA PRO A 103 -3.84 10.59 -1.13
C PRO A 103 -4.57 9.55 -1.98
N ALA A 104 -4.50 8.28 -1.59
CA ALA A 104 -5.15 7.16 -2.31
C ALA A 104 -6.63 6.98 -1.92
N TYR A 105 -7.13 7.75 -0.96
CA TYR A 105 -8.46 7.57 -0.41
C TYR A 105 -9.55 7.68 -1.48
N LYS A 106 -10.34 6.60 -1.66
CA LYS A 106 -11.40 6.45 -2.68
C LYS A 106 -10.93 6.48 -4.15
N GLN A 107 -9.63 6.35 -4.41
CA GLN A 107 -9.10 6.23 -5.78
C GLN A 107 -8.73 4.79 -6.09
N THR A 108 -9.05 4.32 -7.29
CA THR A 108 -8.66 2.97 -7.77
C THR A 108 -7.58 3.02 -8.84
N LYS A 109 -7.42 4.18 -9.48
CA LYS A 109 -6.46 4.42 -10.55
C LYS A 109 -6.05 5.88 -10.58
N PHE A 110 -4.90 6.15 -11.18
CA PHE A 110 -4.47 7.48 -11.60
C PHE A 110 -3.76 7.37 -12.95
N TYR A 111 -3.42 8.50 -13.54
CA TYR A 111 -2.84 8.57 -14.87
C TYR A 111 -1.50 9.31 -14.84
N ILE A 112 -0.50 8.79 -15.54
CA ILE A 112 0.81 9.42 -15.72
C ILE A 112 1.08 9.63 -17.22
N ARG A 113 1.74 10.73 -17.54
CA ARG A 113 2.38 10.95 -18.85
C ARG A 113 3.73 11.65 -18.72
N ARG A 114 4.46 11.73 -19.82
CA ARG A 114 5.61 12.62 -19.96
C ARG A 114 5.13 14.06 -20.20
N THR A 115 5.90 15.07 -19.76
CA THR A 115 5.53 16.49 -19.95
C THR A 115 6.17 17.14 -21.19
N ALA A 116 7.38 16.70 -21.58
CA ALA A 116 8.11 17.24 -22.73
C ALA A 116 8.50 16.14 -23.72
N ALA A 117 8.37 16.43 -25.02
CA ALA A 117 8.76 15.50 -26.08
C ALA A 117 10.26 15.19 -26.05
N ALA A 118 10.65 14.01 -26.53
CA ALA A 118 12.03 13.53 -26.65
C ALA A 118 12.89 13.45 -25.36
N THR A 119 12.38 13.84 -24.19
CA THR A 119 13.04 13.57 -22.90
C THR A 119 12.68 12.19 -22.35
N ALA A 120 13.65 11.45 -21.81
CA ALA A 120 13.38 10.21 -21.11
C ALA A 120 12.78 10.52 -19.72
N SER A 121 11.51 10.16 -19.51
CA SER A 121 10.82 10.42 -18.25
C SER A 121 10.52 9.14 -17.47
N VAL A 122 11.26 8.93 -16.38
CA VAL A 122 11.15 7.74 -15.52
C VAL A 122 10.75 8.19 -14.13
N ALA A 123 9.78 7.51 -13.53
CA ALA A 123 9.29 7.75 -12.19
C ALA A 123 9.36 6.49 -11.33
N ASN A 124 9.76 6.64 -10.08
CA ASN A 124 9.57 5.63 -9.04
C ASN A 124 8.27 5.96 -8.31
N ILE A 125 7.34 5.02 -8.34
CA ILE A 125 6.04 5.12 -7.68
C ILE A 125 6.07 4.17 -6.50
N LEU A 126 5.78 4.68 -5.30
CA LEU A 126 5.75 3.90 -4.08
C LEU A 126 4.32 3.89 -3.55
N PHE A 127 3.78 2.71 -3.32
CA PHE A 127 2.46 2.49 -2.74
C PHE A 127 2.63 2.11 -1.28
N LEU A 128 2.14 2.96 -0.38
CA LEU A 128 2.04 2.64 1.04
C LEU A 128 0.76 1.83 1.25
N LYS A 129 0.91 0.58 1.67
CA LYS A 129 -0.19 -0.33 1.95
C LYS A 129 -0.40 -0.47 3.45
N MET A 130 -1.68 -0.55 3.85
CA MET A 130 -2.13 -0.96 5.17
C MET A 130 -2.19 -2.48 5.25
#